data_AF-A0A7C0ZSK6-F1
#
_entry.id   AF-A0A7C0ZSK6-F1
#
_cell.length_a   1.000
_cell.length_b   1.000
_cell.length_c   1.000
_cell.angle_alpha   90.00
_cell.angle_beta   90.00
_cell.angle_gamma   90.00
#
_symmetry.space_group_name_H-M   'P 1'
#
loop_
_entity.id
_entity.type
_entity.pdbx_description
1 polymer ?
#
loop_
_entity_poly.entity_id
_entity_poly.type
_entity_poly.pdbx_seq_one_letter_code
_entity_poly.pdbx_strand_id
1 'polypeptide(L)'
;DQVWVNEVSPRPHDTGLVTVISNPQGFSEFALHAKAIMGLPIYTEEEDGFKVIRPLTPAASHVIKGYVKGVLPRYRNIELALLEGRVSVHIFGKPDVYEGRRLGVVLAAADDVERARIIAERAAHRIEVMIGERWHNQEYELEKHILR
;
A
#
# COMPACT_ATOMS: atom_id res chain seq x y z
N ASP A 1 -7.41 -22.31 13.33
CA ASP A 1 -8.29 -21.60 14.28
C ASP A 1 -7.57 -20.94 15.46
N GLN A 2 -6.28 -21.20 15.70
CA GLN A 2 -5.54 -20.49 16.75
C GLN A 2 -5.06 -19.13 16.24
N VAL A 3 -5.26 -18.08 17.04
CA VAL A 3 -4.82 -16.70 16.79
C VAL A 3 -4.02 -16.23 18.00
N TRP A 4 -2.83 -15.67 17.75
CA TRP A 4 -1.98 -15.08 18.78
C TRP A 4 -1.80 -13.59 18.56
N VAL A 5 -1.84 -12.82 19.64
CA VAL A 5 -1.49 -11.40 19.60
C VAL A 5 0.03 -11.28 19.68
N ASN A 6 0.63 -10.72 18.64
CA ASN A 6 2.06 -10.42 18.62
C ASN A 6 2.33 -9.02 19.19
N GLU A 7 1.68 -7.99 18.61
CA GLU A 7 1.88 -6.58 18.96
C GLU A 7 0.67 -5.73 18.56
N VAL A 8 0.67 -4.44 18.95
CA VAL A 8 -0.35 -3.46 18.59
C VAL A 8 0.26 -2.07 18.36
N SER A 9 -0.18 -1.41 17.29
CA SER A 9 0.16 -0.01 17.00
C SER A 9 -1.06 0.89 17.29
N PRO A 10 -1.01 1.83 18.25
CA PRO A 10 -2.16 2.66 18.63
C PRO A 10 -2.37 3.86 17.69
N ARG A 11 -2.26 3.62 16.37
CA ARG A 11 -2.35 4.62 15.30
C ARG A 11 -2.54 3.92 13.94
N PRO A 12 -2.95 4.63 12.87
CA PRO A 12 -2.89 4.11 11.52
C PRO A 12 -1.53 3.47 11.21
N HIS A 13 -1.57 2.36 10.48
CA HIS A 13 -0.43 1.48 10.27
C HIS A 13 -0.18 1.27 8.79
N ASP A 14 1.09 1.13 8.38
CA ASP A 14 1.47 1.06 6.97
C ASP A 14 0.72 -0.03 6.18
N THR A 15 0.39 -1.16 6.82
CA THR A 15 -0.38 -2.24 6.19
C THR A 15 -1.84 -1.88 5.92
N GLY A 16 -2.38 -0.89 6.64
CA GLY A 16 -3.73 -0.38 6.49
C GLY A 16 -3.91 0.54 5.28
N LEU A 17 -2.83 0.98 4.60
CA LEU A 17 -2.94 1.83 3.39
C LEU A 17 -3.78 1.18 2.30
N VAL A 18 -3.88 -0.16 2.26
CA VAL A 18 -4.75 -0.90 1.34
C VAL A 18 -6.22 -0.46 1.45
N THR A 19 -6.65 0.02 2.62
CA THR A 19 -8.02 0.54 2.85
C THR A 19 -8.35 1.76 2.00
N VAL A 20 -7.35 2.48 1.49
CA VAL A 20 -7.56 3.62 0.58
C VAL A 20 -8.23 3.18 -0.73
N ILE A 21 -7.92 1.98 -1.23
CA ILE A 21 -8.52 1.44 -2.46
C ILE A 21 -9.59 0.38 -2.20
N SER A 22 -9.54 -0.32 -1.05
CA SER A 22 -10.48 -1.41 -0.75
C SER A 22 -11.77 -0.96 -0.10
N ASN A 23 -11.75 0.13 0.68
CA ASN A 23 -12.90 0.55 1.48
C ASN A 23 -13.74 1.63 0.77
N PRO A 24 -14.99 1.85 1.20
CA PRO A 24 -15.77 2.98 0.73
C PRO A 24 -15.04 4.32 0.89
N GLN A 25 -15.36 5.28 0.02
CA GLN A 25 -14.81 6.63 0.12
C GLN A 25 -15.11 7.21 1.51
N GLY A 26 -14.08 7.71 2.20
CA GLY A 26 -14.20 8.22 3.57
C GLY A 26 -14.13 7.15 4.67
N PHE A 27 -13.80 5.90 4.31
CA PHE A 27 -13.62 4.76 5.23
C PHE A 27 -12.22 4.13 5.15
N SER A 28 -11.22 4.85 4.62
CA SER A 28 -9.82 4.45 4.81
C SER A 28 -9.45 4.51 6.29
N GLU A 29 -8.41 3.80 6.71
CA GLU A 29 -7.93 3.82 8.10
C GLU A 29 -7.69 5.25 8.61
N PHE A 30 -7.24 6.15 7.73
CA PHE A 30 -7.00 7.56 8.05
C PHE A 30 -8.30 8.30 8.32
N ALA A 31 -9.32 8.10 7.47
CA ALA A 31 -10.61 8.73 7.62
C ALA A 31 -11.36 8.16 8.85
N LEU A 32 -11.25 6.85 9.10
CA LEU A 32 -11.80 6.21 10.30
C LEU A 32 -11.14 6.72 11.57
N HIS A 33 -9.81 6.80 11.57
CA HIS A 33 -9.07 7.36 12.70
C HIS A 33 -9.48 8.81 12.98
N ALA A 34 -9.56 9.65 11.95
CA ALA A 34 -10.00 11.04 12.07
C ALA A 34 -11.44 11.15 12.60
N LYS A 35 -12.38 10.35 12.08
CA LYS A 35 -13.77 10.32 12.58
C LYS A 35 -13.82 9.93 14.05
N ALA A 36 -13.08 8.90 14.44
CA ALA A 36 -13.06 8.40 15.82
C ALA A 36 -12.56 9.46 16.81
N ILE A 37 -11.43 10.12 16.52
CA ILE A 37 -10.88 11.16 17.42
C ILE A 37 -11.77 12.41 17.50
N MET A 38 -12.55 12.69 16.46
CA MET A 38 -13.49 13.82 16.43
C MET A 38 -14.87 13.48 17.01
N GLY A 39 -15.09 12.23 17.44
CA GLY A 39 -16.41 11.79 17.92
C GLY A 39 -17.49 11.75 16.84
N LEU A 40 -17.09 11.66 15.56
CA LEU A 40 -18.03 11.58 14.44
C LEU A 40 -18.57 10.14 14.29
N PRO A 41 -19.81 9.98 13.78
CA PRO A 41 -20.37 8.66 13.55
C PRO A 41 -19.57 7.88 12.49
N ILE A 42 -19.39 6.58 12.77
CA ILE A 42 -18.84 5.58 11.85
C ILE A 42 -19.93 4.56 11.59
N TYR A 43 -20.35 4.42 10.34
CA TYR A 43 -21.31 3.41 9.94
C TYR A 43 -20.65 2.02 9.96
N THR A 44 -21.37 1.04 10.50
CA THR A 44 -20.94 -0.36 10.61
C THR A 44 -22.14 -1.26 10.37
N GLU A 45 -21.87 -2.48 9.91
CA GLU A 45 -22.85 -3.56 9.86
C GLU A 45 -22.74 -4.41 11.14
N GLU A 46 -23.81 -5.09 11.54
CA GLU A 46 -23.75 -6.10 12.60
C GLU A 46 -23.56 -7.49 12.01
N GLU A 47 -22.60 -8.24 12.53
CA GLU A 47 -22.29 -9.62 12.14
C GLU A 47 -21.84 -10.38 13.39
N ASP A 48 -22.57 -11.44 13.75
CA ASP A 48 -22.29 -12.29 14.91
C ASP A 48 -22.03 -11.55 16.23
N GLY A 49 -22.73 -10.42 16.45
CA GLY A 49 -22.58 -9.58 17.65
C GLY A 49 -21.40 -8.60 17.59
N PHE A 50 -20.71 -8.50 16.45
CA PHE A 50 -19.63 -7.55 16.21
C PHE A 50 -20.07 -6.46 15.23
N LYS A 51 -19.54 -5.24 15.44
CA LYS A 51 -19.67 -4.14 14.48
C LYS A 51 -18.53 -4.21 13.46
N VAL A 52 -18.88 -4.41 12.20
CA VAL A 52 -17.92 -4.69 11.12
C VAL A 52 -18.00 -3.62 10.04
N ILE A 53 -16.85 -3.28 9.45
CA ILE A 53 -16.74 -2.47 8.24
C ILE A 53 -16.30 -3.40 7.12
N ARG A 54 -17.15 -3.56 6.09
CA ARG A 54 -16.83 -4.43 4.96
C ARG A 54 -16.09 -3.65 3.86
N PRO A 55 -14.96 -4.19 3.34
CA PRO A 55 -14.35 -3.67 2.12
C PRO A 55 -15.30 -3.81 0.93
N LEU A 56 -15.22 -2.90 -0.03
CA LEU A 56 -15.98 -2.94 -1.28
C LEU A 56 -15.40 -3.93 -2.30
N THR A 57 -14.08 -4.15 -2.26
CA THR A 57 -13.37 -4.98 -3.24
C THR A 57 -12.13 -5.61 -2.60
N PRO A 58 -11.75 -6.82 -3.03
CA PRO A 58 -10.43 -7.36 -2.76
C PRO A 58 -9.33 -6.41 -3.25
N ALA A 59 -8.28 -6.28 -2.45
CA ALA A 59 -7.18 -5.38 -2.75
C ALA A 59 -5.88 -5.84 -2.10
N ALA A 60 -4.77 -5.30 -2.59
CA ALA A 60 -3.44 -5.52 -2.06
C ALA A 60 -2.58 -4.26 -2.18
N SER A 61 -1.44 -4.29 -1.50
CA SER A 61 -0.43 -3.25 -1.62
C SER A 61 0.95 -3.87 -1.86
N HIS A 62 1.80 -3.15 -2.59
CA HIS A 62 3.21 -3.47 -2.77
C HIS A 62 4.04 -2.22 -2.60
N VAL A 63 5.09 -2.30 -1.77
CA VAL A 63 5.91 -1.14 -1.45
C VAL A 63 6.88 -0.81 -2.59
N ILE A 64 7.19 0.48 -2.72
CA ILE A 64 8.31 0.98 -3.51
C ILE A 64 9.41 1.32 -2.50
N LYS A 65 10.56 0.66 -2.58
CA LYS A 65 11.68 0.88 -1.65
C LYS A 65 12.90 1.46 -2.38
N GLY A 66 13.74 2.12 -1.61
CA GLY A 66 15.07 2.54 -2.03
C GLY A 66 16.17 1.60 -1.53
N TYR A 67 17.26 1.52 -2.29
CA TYR A 67 18.37 0.58 -2.06
C TYR A 67 19.73 1.25 -1.96
N VAL A 68 19.85 2.43 -2.53
CA VAL A 68 21.09 3.18 -2.55
C VAL A 68 20.89 4.43 -1.71
N LYS A 69 21.92 4.78 -0.94
CA LYS A 69 21.92 6.03 -0.19
C LYS A 69 21.93 7.22 -1.15
N GLY A 70 21.06 8.18 -0.92
CA GLY A 70 21.04 9.41 -1.70
C GLY A 70 19.96 10.37 -1.26
N VAL A 71 19.81 11.46 -2.01
CA VAL A 71 18.84 12.52 -1.75
C VAL A 71 18.08 12.88 -3.01
N LEU A 72 16.92 13.52 -2.84
CA LEU A 72 16.04 14.01 -3.90
C LEU A 72 15.69 12.92 -4.93
N PRO A 73 15.06 11.81 -4.48
CA PRO A 73 14.68 10.74 -5.41
C PRO A 73 13.72 11.26 -6.47
N ARG A 74 13.89 10.78 -7.71
CA ARG A 74 12.93 11.00 -8.80
C ARG A 74 12.32 9.66 -9.21
N TYR A 75 11.15 9.71 -9.83
CA TYR A 75 10.38 8.52 -10.18
C TYR A 75 10.01 8.60 -11.66
N ARG A 76 10.01 7.46 -12.36
CA ARG A 76 9.50 7.33 -13.73
C ARG A 76 8.66 6.07 -13.89
N ASN A 77 8.03 5.93 -15.06
CA ASN A 77 7.16 4.80 -15.42
C ASN A 77 5.92 4.66 -14.53
N ILE A 78 5.48 5.74 -13.89
CA ILE A 78 4.26 5.74 -13.07
C ILE A 78 3.06 5.46 -13.99
N GLU A 79 3.05 6.04 -15.18
CA GLU A 79 2.07 5.77 -16.22
C GLU A 79 2.01 4.29 -16.61
N LEU A 80 3.16 3.61 -16.69
CA LEU A 80 3.20 2.18 -16.99
C LEU A 80 2.64 1.35 -15.85
N ALA A 81 2.87 1.75 -14.60
CA ALA A 81 2.26 1.11 -13.43
C ALA A 81 0.74 1.26 -13.43
N LEU A 82 0.22 2.42 -13.82
CA LEU A 82 -1.22 2.69 -13.91
C LEU A 82 -1.91 1.89 -15.02
N LEU A 83 -1.18 1.47 -16.06
CA LEU A 83 -1.73 0.60 -17.12
C LEU A 83 -2.01 -0.84 -16.64
N GLU A 84 -1.62 -1.21 -15.41
CA GLU A 84 -1.82 -2.55 -14.88
C GLU A 84 -3.24 -2.85 -14.38
N GLY A 85 -4.13 -1.85 -14.39
CA GLY A 85 -5.55 -2.01 -14.06
C GLY A 85 -6.02 -1.02 -13.01
N ARG A 86 -6.78 -1.51 -12.01
CA ARG A 86 -7.27 -0.68 -10.89
C ARG A 86 -6.14 -0.43 -9.89
N VAL A 87 -5.22 0.44 -10.26
CA VAL A 87 -4.00 0.75 -9.50
C VAL A 87 -4.00 2.22 -9.03
N SER A 88 -3.52 2.45 -7.82
CA SER A 88 -3.16 3.78 -7.30
C SER A 88 -1.72 3.78 -6.83
N VAL A 89 -0.96 4.82 -7.18
CA VAL A 89 0.45 4.99 -6.77
C VAL A 89 0.55 6.15 -5.79
N HIS A 90 1.10 5.88 -4.60
CA HIS A 90 1.30 6.88 -3.55
C HIS A 90 2.80 7.04 -3.26
N ILE A 91 3.38 8.15 -3.67
CA ILE A 91 4.77 8.51 -3.38
C ILE A 91 4.81 9.36 -2.10
N PHE A 92 5.66 8.99 -1.13
CA PHE A 92 5.67 9.61 0.20
C PHE A 92 6.44 10.93 0.27
N GLY A 93 7.08 11.36 -0.82
CA GLY A 93 7.80 12.64 -0.87
C GLY A 93 9.01 12.73 0.07
N LYS A 94 9.62 11.59 0.43
CA LYS A 94 10.76 11.56 1.34
C LYS A 94 12.00 12.15 0.65
N PRO A 95 12.72 13.10 1.29
CA PRO A 95 13.82 13.82 0.63
C PRO A 95 15.10 13.00 0.52
N ASP A 96 15.23 11.91 1.28
CA ASP A 96 16.41 11.07 1.34
C ASP A 96 16.07 9.58 1.22
N VAL A 97 17.04 8.81 0.76
CA VAL A 97 16.94 7.37 0.49
C VAL A 97 18.08 6.64 1.19
N TYR A 98 17.78 5.46 1.72
CA TYR A 98 18.74 4.50 2.24
C TYR A 98 18.17 3.09 2.03
N GLU A 99 18.99 2.07 2.24
CA GLU A 99 18.62 0.67 2.04
C GLU A 99 17.36 0.27 2.81
N GLY A 100 16.38 -0.29 2.11
CA GLY A 100 15.11 -0.75 2.69
C GLY A 100 14.11 0.38 3.00
N ARG A 101 14.44 1.64 2.75
CA ARG A 101 13.52 2.76 3.01
C ARG A 101 12.31 2.67 2.09
N ARG A 102 11.10 2.64 2.66
CA ARG A 102 9.84 2.76 1.90
C ARG A 102 9.69 4.19 1.37
N LEU A 103 9.67 4.33 0.05
CA LEU A 103 9.57 5.59 -0.68
C LEU A 103 8.16 5.85 -1.22
N GLY A 104 7.39 4.79 -1.43
CA GLY A 104 6.00 4.85 -1.82
C GLY A 104 5.33 3.50 -1.69
N VAL A 105 4.08 3.43 -2.13
CA VAL A 105 3.31 2.20 -2.20
C VAL A 105 2.43 2.22 -3.43
N VAL A 106 2.29 1.05 -4.05
CA VAL A 106 1.31 0.77 -5.07
C VAL A 106 0.16 0.00 -4.43
N LEU A 107 -1.05 0.47 -4.66
CA LEU A 107 -2.28 -0.18 -4.23
C LEU A 107 -2.98 -0.74 -5.47
N ALA A 108 -3.51 -1.95 -5.40
CA ALA A 108 -4.29 -2.53 -6.48
C ALA A 108 -5.56 -3.17 -5.96
N ALA A 109 -6.64 -3.05 -6.73
CA ALA A 109 -7.89 -3.78 -6.52
C ALA A 109 -8.15 -4.75 -7.67
N ALA A 110 -8.78 -5.88 -7.38
CA ALA A 110 -9.16 -6.88 -8.37
C ALA A 110 -10.38 -7.67 -7.87
N ASP A 111 -10.83 -8.64 -8.67
CA ASP A 111 -11.97 -9.49 -8.35
C ASP A 111 -11.64 -10.50 -7.23
N ASP A 112 -10.35 -10.78 -6.99
CA ASP A 112 -9.84 -11.64 -5.93
C ASP A 112 -8.49 -11.13 -5.37
N VAL A 113 -8.12 -11.60 -4.18
CA VAL A 113 -6.95 -11.09 -3.44
C VAL A 113 -5.65 -11.51 -4.13
N GLU A 114 -5.55 -12.74 -4.62
CA GLU A 114 -4.37 -13.25 -5.32
C GLU A 114 -4.05 -12.39 -6.54
N ARG A 115 -5.06 -12.07 -7.34
CA ARG A 115 -4.93 -11.21 -8.51
C ARG A 115 -4.55 -9.79 -8.12
N ALA A 116 -5.16 -9.23 -7.07
CA ALA A 116 -4.79 -7.90 -6.59
C ALA A 116 -3.32 -7.84 -6.16
N ARG A 117 -2.81 -8.89 -5.48
CA ARG A 117 -1.39 -8.98 -5.08
C ARG A 117 -0.46 -8.99 -6.30
N ILE A 118 -0.76 -9.82 -7.30
CA ILE A 118 0.00 -9.89 -8.55
C ILE A 118 0.02 -8.54 -9.26
N ILE A 119 -1.12 -7.85 -9.36
CA ILE A 119 -1.23 -6.54 -10.01
C ILE A 119 -0.41 -5.49 -9.24
N ALA A 120 -0.54 -5.43 -7.91
CA ALA A 120 0.18 -4.46 -7.09
C ALA A 120 1.69 -4.62 -7.23
N GLU A 121 2.18 -5.86 -7.20
CA GLU A 121 3.59 -6.20 -7.36
C GLU A 121 4.11 -5.84 -8.75
N ARG A 122 3.40 -6.29 -9.80
CA ARG A 122 3.77 -5.99 -11.19
C ARG A 122 3.82 -4.49 -11.46
N ALA A 123 2.83 -3.74 -10.96
CA ALA A 123 2.78 -2.29 -11.09
C ALA A 123 3.91 -1.61 -10.30
N ALA A 124 4.23 -2.05 -9.09
CA ALA A 124 5.38 -1.55 -8.35
C ALA A 124 6.69 -1.80 -9.11
N HIS A 125 6.87 -2.98 -9.70
CA HIS A 125 8.08 -3.34 -10.45
C HIS A 125 8.29 -2.54 -11.73
N ARG A 126 7.25 -1.89 -12.27
CA ARG A 126 7.41 -0.95 -13.40
C ARG A 126 8.06 0.36 -12.99
N ILE A 127 7.89 0.77 -11.74
CA ILE A 127 8.35 2.07 -11.25
C ILE A 127 9.85 2.00 -10.97
N GLU A 128 10.59 2.92 -11.57
CA GLU A 128 12.00 3.08 -11.27
C GLU A 128 12.24 4.34 -10.45
N VAL A 129 13.25 4.27 -9.57
CA VAL A 129 13.66 5.36 -8.71
C VAL A 129 15.06 5.82 -9.13
N MET A 130 15.19 7.11 -9.45
CA MET A 130 16.48 7.74 -9.68
C MET A 130 17.08 8.17 -8.35
N ILE A 131 18.33 7.80 -8.11
CA ILE A 131 19.12 8.21 -6.95
C ILE A 131 20.47 8.69 -7.47
N GLY A 132 20.81 9.96 -7.19
CA GLY A 132 21.92 10.62 -7.87
C GLY A 132 21.63 10.77 -9.36
N GLU A 133 22.40 10.08 -10.22
CA GLU A 133 22.23 10.11 -11.69
C GLU A 133 21.84 8.75 -12.27
N ARG A 134 21.53 7.76 -11.43
CA ARG A 134 21.22 6.38 -11.86
C ARG A 134 19.79 6.00 -11.55
N TRP A 135 19.16 5.31 -12.50
CA TRP A 135 17.84 4.70 -12.33
C TRP A 135 18.00 3.29 -11.76
N HIS A 136 17.13 2.96 -10.80
CA HIS A 136 17.07 1.66 -10.15
C HIS A 136 15.65 1.11 -10.25
N ASN A 137 15.54 -0.13 -10.72
CA ASN A 137 14.27 -0.87 -10.76
C ASN A 137 13.93 -1.45 -9.38
N GLN A 138 12.82 -2.18 -9.28
CA GLN A 138 12.41 -2.84 -8.04
C GLN A 138 12.84 -4.32 -7.94
N GLU A 139 13.83 -4.76 -8.71
CA GLU A 139 14.32 -6.15 -8.71
C GLU A 139 15.29 -6.38 -7.55
N TYR A 140 14.77 -6.29 -6.34
CA TYR A 140 15.50 -6.52 -5.09
C TYR A 140 14.71 -7.54 -4.26
N GLU A 141 15.38 -8.40 -3.49
CA GLU A 141 14.73 -9.41 -2.63
C GLU A 141 13.64 -10.26 -3.33
N LEU A 142 13.90 -10.73 -4.56
CA LEU A 142 12.95 -11.54 -5.36
C LEU A 142 12.42 -12.79 -4.63
N GLU A 143 13.11 -13.27 -3.58
CA GLU A 143 12.65 -14.38 -2.75
C GLU A 143 11.32 -14.10 -2.01
N LYS A 144 10.99 -12.82 -1.78
CA LYS A 144 9.76 -12.39 -1.10
C LYS A 144 8.64 -12.02 -2.10
N HIS A 145 8.93 -12.08 -3.39
CA HIS A 145 8.07 -11.64 -4.48
C HIS A 145 7.29 -12.83 -5.06
N ILE A 146 6.04 -12.58 -5.48
CA ILE A 146 5.18 -13.61 -6.09
C ILE A 146 5.64 -13.84 -7.53
N LEU A 147 6.03 -12.76 -8.21
CA LEU A 147 6.58 -12.77 -9.55
C LEU A 147 8.09 -13.03 -9.44
N ARG A 148 8.51 -14.18 -9.94
CA ARG A 148 9.91 -14.58 -10.05
C ARG A 148 10.51 -14.13 -11.38
#